data_AF-A0A1I4JM69-F1
#
_entry.id   AF-A0A1I4JM69-F1
#
_cell.length_a   1.000
_cell.length_b   1.000
_cell.length_c   1.000
_cell.angle_alpha   90.00
_cell.angle_beta   90.00
_cell.angle_gamma   90.00
#
_symmetry.space_group_name_H-M   'P 1'
#
loop_
_entity.id
_entity.type
_entity.pdbx_description
1 polymer ?
#
loop_
_entity_poly.entity_id
_entity_poly.type
_entity_poly.pdbx_seq_one_letter_code
_entity_poly.pdbx_strand_id
1 'polypeptide(L)'
;MKREYTHIKIMEPEIIAMREQGKTRQEIADALGLTKVQIKNWVRRYNRKPEVCIPKKRGRPRTSPFTKQREMELRIKALEREVDLYRS
;
A
#
# COMPACT_ATOMS: atom_id res chain seq x y z
N MET A 1 11.88 -10.96 -24.46
CA MET A 1 12.86 -11.23 -23.40
C MET A 1 12.14 -11.80 -22.18
N LYS A 2 12.58 -12.96 -21.69
CA LYS A 2 12.00 -13.61 -20.50
C LYS A 2 12.26 -12.72 -19.28
N ARG A 3 11.30 -12.66 -18.35
CA ARG A 3 11.46 -11.89 -17.11
C ARG A 3 12.30 -12.71 -16.13
N GLU A 4 13.49 -12.21 -15.82
CA GLU A 4 14.28 -12.77 -14.71
C GLU A 4 13.72 -12.28 -13.38
N TYR A 5 13.47 -13.22 -12.46
CA TYR A 5 13.00 -12.89 -11.13
C TYR A 5 14.18 -12.40 -10.29
N THR A 6 14.04 -11.23 -9.70
CA THR A 6 15.03 -10.63 -8.82
C THR A 6 14.31 -10.12 -7.60
N HIS A 7 14.80 -10.49 -6.43
CA HIS A 7 14.20 -10.07 -5.17
C HIS A 7 14.67 -8.65 -4.80
N ILE A 8 14.27 -7.66 -5.63
CA ILE A 8 14.70 -6.24 -5.54
C ILE A 8 14.42 -5.64 -4.16
N LYS A 9 13.48 -6.21 -3.40
CA LYS A 9 13.15 -5.76 -2.04
C LYS A 9 14.35 -5.82 -1.07
N ILE A 10 15.32 -6.71 -1.28
CA ILE A 10 16.56 -6.73 -0.47
C ILE A 10 17.42 -5.49 -0.73
N MET A 11 17.47 -5.00 -1.97
CA MET A 11 18.25 -3.84 -2.40
C MET A 11 17.48 -2.51 -2.26
N GLU A 12 16.25 -2.54 -1.72
CA GLU A 12 15.39 -1.36 -1.55
C GLU A 12 16.07 -0.22 -0.77
N PRO A 13 16.77 -0.46 0.36
CA PRO A 13 17.46 0.61 1.09
C PRO A 13 18.54 1.29 0.25
N GLU A 14 19.32 0.51 -0.50
CA GLU A 14 20.41 1.00 -1.32
C GLU A 14 19.90 1.81 -2.53
N ILE A 15 18.82 1.34 -3.17
CA ILE A 15 18.15 2.07 -4.24
C ILE A 15 17.62 3.42 -3.73
N ILE A 16 17.05 3.48 -2.52
CA ILE A 16 16.56 4.73 -1.92
C ILE A 16 17.73 5.70 -1.70
N ALA A 17 18.80 5.25 -1.04
CA ALA A 17 19.97 6.08 -0.77
C ALA A 17 20.60 6.64 -2.06
N MET A 18 20.74 5.81 -3.09
CA MET A 18 21.25 6.26 -4.40
C MET A 18 20.34 7.29 -5.07
N ARG A 19 19.01 7.19 -4.90
CA ARG A 19 18.07 8.19 -5.44
C ARG A 19 18.12 9.50 -4.68
N GLU A 20 18.30 9.46 -3.37
CA GLU A 20 18.49 10.67 -2.54
C GLU A 20 19.78 11.39 -2.91
N GLN A 21 20.83 10.65 -3.29
CA GLN A 21 22.07 11.18 -3.87
C GLN A 21 21.90 11.75 -5.30
N GLY A 22 20.72 11.64 -5.90
CA GLY A 22 20.44 12.16 -7.24
C GLY A 22 20.85 11.25 -8.40
N LYS A 23 21.25 10.00 -8.16
CA LYS A 23 21.67 9.07 -9.22
C LYS A 23 20.53 8.74 -10.18
N THR A 24 20.87 8.60 -11.46
CA THR A 24 19.91 8.25 -12.50
C THR A 24 19.49 6.78 -12.39
N ARG A 25 18.35 6.43 -13.00
CA ARG A 25 17.87 5.04 -13.03
C ARG A 25 18.84 4.09 -13.76
N GLN A 26 19.67 4.61 -14.65
CA GLN A 26 20.68 3.82 -15.36
C GLN A 26 21.86 3.54 -14.44
N GLU A 27 22.41 4.56 -13.79
CA GLU A 27 23.52 4.42 -12.83
C GLU A 27 23.18 3.49 -11.66
N ILE A 28 21.94 3.53 -11.17
CA ILE A 28 21.46 2.61 -10.13
C ILE A 28 21.40 1.17 -10.66
N ALA A 29 20.97 0.99 -11.91
CA ALA A 29 20.89 -0.32 -12.52
C ALA A 29 22.29 -0.90 -12.72
N ASP A 30 23.22 -0.09 -13.23
CA ASP A 30 24.60 -0.50 -13.51
C ASP A 30 25.35 -0.84 -12.20
N ALA A 31 25.17 -0.07 -11.13
CA ALA A 31 25.80 -0.33 -9.83
C ALA A 31 25.28 -1.61 -9.15
N LEU A 32 24.01 -1.94 -9.32
CA LEU A 32 23.36 -3.09 -8.68
C LEU A 32 23.31 -4.34 -9.57
N GLY A 33 23.88 -4.29 -10.78
CA GLY A 33 23.78 -5.37 -11.76
C GLY A 33 22.35 -5.67 -12.21
N LEU A 34 21.48 -4.66 -12.14
CA LEU A 34 20.08 -4.75 -12.54
C LEU A 34 19.88 -4.15 -13.93
N THR A 35 18.73 -4.45 -14.52
CA THR A 35 18.28 -3.77 -15.74
C THR A 35 17.58 -2.44 -15.39
N LYS A 36 17.74 -1.44 -16.26
CA LYS A 36 17.01 -0.17 -16.15
C LYS A 36 15.49 -0.36 -16.00
N VAL A 37 14.93 -1.39 -16.65
CA VAL A 37 13.50 -1.72 -16.60
C VAL A 37 13.07 -2.19 -15.21
N GLN A 38 13.91 -2.96 -14.52
CA GLN A 38 13.66 -3.38 -13.13
C GLN A 38 13.60 -2.17 -12.19
N ILE A 39 14.56 -1.24 -12.30
CA ILE A 39 14.56 0.01 -11.51
C ILE A 39 13.35 0.88 -11.86
N LYS A 40 13.03 1.06 -13.15
CA LYS A 40 11.83 1.80 -13.59
C LYS A 40 10.55 1.21 -12.99
N ASN A 41 10.38 -0.11 -13.03
CA ASN A 41 9.22 -0.80 -12.48
C ASN A 41 9.19 -0.71 -10.95
N TRP A 42 10.34 -0.80 -10.29
CA TRP A 42 10.44 -0.62 -8.84
C TRP A 42 10.02 0.80 -8.42
N VAL A 43 10.55 1.84 -9.06
CA VAL A 43 10.16 3.24 -8.78
C VAL A 43 8.65 3.45 -8.95
N ARG A 44 8.05 2.86 -10.00
CA ARG A 44 6.60 2.94 -10.22
C ARG A 44 5.80 2.30 -9.07
N ARG A 45 6.28 1.19 -8.50
CA ARG A 45 5.64 0.54 -7.34
C ARG A 45 5.84 1.34 -6.07
N TYR A 46 7.07 1.82 -5.84
CA TYR A 46 7.44 2.63 -4.68
C TYR A 46 6.57 3.91 -4.61
N ASN A 47 6.45 4.65 -5.71
CA ASN A 47 5.63 5.87 -5.76
C ASN A 47 4.13 5.62 -5.64
N ARG A 48 3.65 4.39 -5.88
CA ARG A 48 2.23 4.03 -5.76
C ARG A 48 1.87 3.54 -4.36
N LYS A 49 2.86 3.19 -3.52
CA LYS A 49 2.61 2.85 -2.12
C LYS A 49 2.12 4.12 -1.41
N PRO A 50 0.88 4.14 -0.89
CA PRO A 50 0.48 5.25 -0.04
C PRO A 50 1.28 5.18 1.26
N GLU A 51 1.68 6.34 1.79
CA GLU A 51 2.33 6.44 3.12
C GLU A 51 1.40 5.89 4.21
N VAL A 52 0.09 6.13 4.07
CA VAL A 52 -0.96 5.61 4.94
C VAL A 52 -1.82 4.63 4.14
N CYS A 53 -1.67 3.33 4.42
CA CYS A 53 -2.56 2.32 3.87
C CYS A 53 -3.86 2.28 4.67
N ILE A 54 -4.81 3.17 4.39
CA ILE A 54 -6.16 3.09 4.97
C ILE A 54 -6.83 1.83 4.39
N PRO A 55 -7.13 0.80 5.19
CA PRO A 55 -7.72 -0.42 4.68
C PRO A 55 -9.07 -0.10 4.05
N LYS A 56 -9.20 -0.33 2.74
CA LYS A 56 -10.50 -0.21 2.07
C LYS A 56 -11.40 -1.33 2.57
N LYS A 57 -12.68 -1.02 2.81
CA LYS A 57 -13.69 -2.06 3.10
C LYS A 57 -13.63 -3.11 1.98
N ARG A 58 -13.51 -4.38 2.37
CA ARG A 58 -13.44 -5.49 1.41
C ARG A 58 -14.74 -5.58 0.62
N GLY A 59 -14.63 -5.92 -0.67
CA GLY A 59 -15.77 -6.11 -1.56
C GLY A 59 -16.13 -4.88 -2.39
N ARG A 60 -17.20 -5.02 -3.19
CA ARG A 60 -17.71 -3.92 -4.02
C ARG A 60 -18.22 -2.79 -3.12
N PRO A 61 -17.90 -1.52 -3.40
CA PRO A 61 -18.54 -0.40 -2.74
C PRO A 61 -20.07 -0.51 -2.84
N ARG A 62 -20.78 -0.12 -1.78
CA ARG A 62 -22.24 -0.09 -1.78
C ARG A 62 -22.73 0.90 -2.83
N THR A 63 -23.78 0.53 -3.57
CA THR A 63 -24.42 1.42 -4.56
C THR A 63 -24.98 2.68 -3.90
N SER A 64 -25.55 2.55 -2.70
CA SER A 64 -26.00 3.65 -1.87
C SER A 64 -25.21 3.66 -0.55
N PRO A 65 -24.34 4.66 -0.33
CA PRO A 65 -23.68 4.84 0.96
C PRO A 65 -24.70 5.23 2.02
N PHE A 66 -24.44 4.91 3.27
CA PHE A 66 -25.29 5.37 4.35
C PHE A 66 -25.11 6.87 4.58
N THR A 67 -26.18 7.54 5.00
CA THR A 67 -26.07 8.85 5.62
C THR A 67 -25.36 8.71 6.96
N LYS A 68 -24.67 9.76 7.42
CA LYS A 68 -23.98 9.77 8.72
C LYS A 68 -24.91 9.33 9.86
N GLN A 69 -26.16 9.77 9.83
CA GLN A 69 -27.20 9.43 10.80
C GLN A 69 -27.43 7.92 10.90
N ARG A 70 -27.63 7.26 9.75
CA ARG A 70 -27.86 5.81 9.70
C ARG A 70 -26.64 5.00 10.13
N GLU A 71 -25.42 5.50 9.87
CA GLU A 71 -24.20 4.86 10.39
C GLU A 71 -24.13 4.95 11.92
N MET A 72 -24.49 6.10 12.49
CA MET A 72 -24.54 6.30 13.95
C MET A 72 -25.58 5.39 14.61
N GLU A 73 -26.79 5.30 14.05
CA GLU A 73 -27.86 4.42 14.56
C GLU A 73 -27.43 2.95 14.60
N LEU A 74 -26.82 2.45 13.53
CA LEU A 74 -26.29 1.09 13.49
C LEU A 74 -25.16 0.87 14.52
N ARG A 75 -24.35 1.89 14.76
CA ARG A 75 -23.27 1.83 15.76
C ARG A 75 -23.82 1.79 17.17
N ILE A 76 -24.82 2.62 17.49
CA ILE A 76 -25.51 2.62 18.79
C ILE A 76 -26.11 1.24 19.05
N LYS A 77 -26.87 0.70 18.09
CA LYS A 77 -27.48 -0.63 18.22
C LYS A 77 -26.46 -1.75 18.46
N ALA A 78 -25.29 -1.66 17.81
CA ALA A 78 -24.22 -2.63 18.02
C ALA A 78 -23.60 -2.53 19.42
N LEU A 79 -23.41 -1.29 19.92
CA LEU A 79 -22.88 -1.04 21.27
C LEU A 79 -23.87 -1.45 22.36
N GLU A 80 -25.16 -1.19 22.19
CA GLU A 80 -26.21 -1.64 23.12
C GLU A 80 -26.18 -3.15 23.28
N ARG A 81 -26.13 -3.89 22.16
CA ARG A 81 -26.00 -5.35 22.18
C ARG A 81 -24.73 -5.81 22.89
N GLU A 82 -23.62 -5.12 22.68
CA GLU A 82 -22.35 -5.43 23.33
C GLU A 82 -22.43 -5.21 24.85
N VAL A 83 -23.03 -4.10 25.29
CA VAL A 83 -23.27 -3.81 26.71
C VAL A 83 -24.19 -4.85 27.34
N ASP A 84 -25.25 -5.27 26.66
CA ASP A 84 -26.16 -6.29 27.17
C ASP A 84 -25.47 -7.64 27.39
N LEU A 85 -24.56 -8.03 26.48
CA LEU A 85 -23.72 -9.23 26.63
C LEU A 85 -22.79 -9.14 27.84
N TYR A 86 -22.30 -7.96 28.20
CA TYR A 86 -21.47 -7.77 29.39
C TYR A 86 -22.27 -7.69 30.70
N ARG A 87 -23.59 -7.51 30.61
CA ARG A 87 -24.49 -7.43 31.77
C ARG A 87 -25.09 -8.79 32.17
N SER A 88 -24.93 -9.82 31.34
CA SER A 88 -25.30 -11.21 31.62
C SER A 88 -24.14 -12.00 32.22
#